data_AF-D4VQW2-F1
#
_entry.id   AF-D4VQW2-F1
#
_cell.length_a   1.000
_cell.length_b   1.000
_cell.length_c   1.000
_cell.angle_alpha   90.00
_cell.angle_beta   90.00
_cell.angle_gamma   90.00
#
_symmetry.space_group_name_H-M   'P 1'
#
loop_
_entity.id
_entity.type
_entity.pdbx_description
1 polymer ?
#
loop_
_entity_poly.entity_id
_entity_poly.type
_entity_poly.pdbx_seq_one_letter_code
_entity_poly.pdbx_strand_id
1 'polypeptide(L)'
;MKSERLLSLDVLRGITIVGMILVNNPGTWESVYAPLRHAEWNGLTPTDLVFPFFMFIMGVSMSFALSRFDHHFSRSFITKLVRRTVILFLLGLFLSWFSLVCAGVEQPFSQIRILGVLQRLALAYFFGSLLIMSVRRPANLAWISAIILIGYIVLLALGNGFELSEQNIIAVTDRTLFGETHLYREWLPDGGRIFFDPEGLLSTLPCIAQVIIGYFCGNILREKTEIHHRLLQISILGIVLLFAGWLLSYGCPLNKKVWSPTFVLVTCGFASLFLVFLTWLIDIRKKQKWAYPFHVFGTNPLFIYVVAGVLATLLEVITVSGISLQGKVYTSILLILPDAYLASLIYGLLFIGFNYLIVWVLYKKRIFIKI
;
A
#
# COMPACT_ATOMS: atom_id res chain seq x y z
N MET A 1 -25.62 6.41 18.71
CA MET A 1 -25.43 7.09 17.41
C MET A 1 -24.81 6.12 16.43
N LYS A 2 -25.48 5.81 15.31
CA LYS A 2 -24.87 5.03 14.23
C LYS A 2 -23.65 5.79 13.72
N SER A 3 -22.49 5.15 13.71
CA SER A 3 -21.30 5.67 13.02
C SER A 3 -21.68 5.89 11.56
N GLU A 4 -21.89 7.13 11.14
CA GLU A 4 -22.01 7.42 9.71
C GLU A 4 -20.71 6.98 9.04
N ARG A 5 -20.83 6.01 8.15
CA ARG A 5 -19.70 5.47 7.41
C ARG A 5 -19.29 6.53 6.40
N LEU A 6 -18.09 7.09 6.53
CA LEU A 6 -17.56 8.10 5.62
C LEU A 6 -17.38 7.48 4.23
N LEU A 7 -18.19 7.93 3.26
CA LEU A 7 -18.12 7.43 1.89
C LEU A 7 -16.79 7.79 1.24
N SER A 8 -16.26 8.98 1.53
CA SER A 8 -14.93 9.42 1.07
C SER A 8 -13.81 8.46 1.46
N LEU A 9 -13.86 7.87 2.66
CA LEU A 9 -12.83 6.93 3.13
C LEU A 9 -12.85 5.62 2.34
N ASP A 10 -14.04 5.08 2.05
CA ASP A 10 -14.17 3.88 1.22
C ASP A 10 -13.77 4.17 -0.24
N VAL A 11 -14.12 5.34 -0.76
CA VAL A 11 -13.73 5.77 -2.12
C VAL A 11 -12.23 5.94 -2.23
N LEU A 12 -11.59 6.58 -1.25
CA LEU A 12 -10.13 6.72 -1.21
C LEU A 12 -9.45 5.34 -1.21
N ARG A 13 -9.96 4.40 -0.41
CA ARG A 13 -9.49 3.02 -0.39
C ARG A 13 -9.66 2.35 -1.76
N GLY A 14 -10.79 2.55 -2.41
CA GLY A 14 -11.06 2.07 -3.76
C GLY A 14 -10.09 2.62 -4.81
N ILE A 15 -9.84 3.94 -4.80
CA ILE A 15 -8.87 4.60 -5.68
C ILE A 15 -7.49 3.98 -5.49
N THR A 16 -7.05 3.76 -4.25
CA THR A 16 -5.74 3.15 -3.98
C THR A 16 -5.65 1.71 -4.49
N ILE A 17 -6.69 0.88 -4.33
CA ILE A 17 -6.68 -0.49 -4.84
C ILE A 17 -6.70 -0.53 -6.37
N VAL A 18 -7.51 0.32 -7.01
CA VAL A 18 -7.48 0.46 -8.47
C VAL A 18 -6.11 0.88 -8.95
N GLY A 19 -5.47 1.83 -8.25
CA GLY A 19 -4.09 2.23 -8.50
C GLY A 19 -3.11 1.07 -8.38
N MET A 20 -3.20 0.25 -7.32
CA MET A 20 -2.30 -0.91 -7.14
C MET A 20 -2.46 -1.92 -8.28
N ILE A 21 -3.70 -2.20 -8.68
CA ILE A 21 -3.97 -3.11 -9.79
C ILE A 21 -3.42 -2.54 -11.10
N LEU A 22 -3.60 -1.25 -11.36
CA LEU A 22 -3.13 -0.60 -12.58
C LEU A 22 -1.61 -0.70 -12.75
N VAL A 23 -0.86 -0.32 -11.71
CA VAL A 23 0.61 -0.16 -11.80
C VAL A 23 1.36 -1.49 -11.69
N ASN A 24 0.72 -2.53 -11.14
CA ASN A 24 1.30 -3.87 -11.05
C ASN A 24 1.04 -4.73 -12.29
N ASN A 25 0.13 -4.32 -13.19
CA ASN A 25 -0.32 -5.15 -14.32
C ASN A 25 -0.32 -4.38 -15.65
N PRO A 26 0.83 -3.83 -16.10
CA PRO A 26 0.93 -3.26 -17.43
C PRO A 26 0.83 -4.35 -18.52
N GLY A 27 0.44 -3.97 -19.74
CA GLY A 27 0.44 -4.90 -20.87
C GLY A 27 1.86 -5.37 -21.22
N THR A 28 2.82 -4.46 -21.12
CA THR A 28 4.26 -4.74 -21.17
C THR A 28 5.01 -3.77 -20.23
N TRP A 29 6.07 -4.25 -19.59
CA TRP A 29 6.94 -3.43 -18.74
C TRP A 29 7.81 -2.44 -19.55
N GLU A 30 8.05 -2.73 -20.82
CA GLU A 30 8.89 -1.89 -21.71
C GLU A 30 8.22 -0.56 -22.07
N SER A 31 6.90 -0.55 -22.21
CA SER A 31 6.10 0.60 -22.63
C SER A 31 5.08 0.97 -21.56
N VAL A 32 5.53 1.73 -20.56
CA VAL A 32 4.69 2.22 -19.47
C VAL A 32 4.89 3.72 -19.34
N TYR A 33 3.80 4.50 -19.31
CA TYR A 33 3.86 5.95 -19.14
C TYR A 33 4.60 6.32 -17.85
N ALA A 34 5.45 7.36 -17.89
CA ALA A 34 6.30 7.75 -16.76
C ALA A 34 5.54 7.93 -15.42
N PRO A 35 4.34 8.53 -15.36
CA PRO A 35 3.57 8.62 -14.10
C PRO A 35 3.17 7.27 -13.48
N LEU A 36 3.08 6.22 -14.30
CA LEU A 36 2.73 4.84 -13.92
C LEU A 36 3.95 3.98 -13.57
N ARG A 37 5.17 4.53 -13.68
CA ARG A 37 6.41 3.87 -13.26
C ARG A 37 6.77 4.26 -11.83
N HIS A 38 7.42 3.35 -11.12
CA HIS A 38 8.05 3.64 -9.83
C HIS A 38 9.30 4.51 -10.03
N ALA A 39 9.64 5.33 -9.03
CA ALA A 39 10.98 5.91 -8.98
C ALA A 39 12.03 4.80 -8.96
N GLU A 40 13.13 4.98 -9.69
CA GLU A 40 14.18 3.96 -9.81
C GLU A 40 14.82 3.64 -8.45
N TRP A 41 15.15 4.66 -7.66
CA TRP A 41 15.64 4.47 -6.29
C TRP A 41 15.17 5.60 -5.38
N ASN A 42 15.78 6.78 -5.55
CA ASN A 42 15.35 8.01 -4.90
C ASN A 42 14.38 8.76 -5.82
N GLY A 43 13.36 9.35 -5.22
CA GLY A 43 12.31 10.10 -5.90
C GLY A 43 10.93 9.75 -5.39
N LEU A 44 9.94 10.39 -6.02
CA LEU A 44 8.53 10.17 -5.74
C LEU A 44 7.75 10.32 -7.05
N THR A 45 7.13 9.24 -7.51
CA THR A 45 6.17 9.29 -8.63
C THR A 45 4.73 9.16 -8.10
N PRO A 46 3.70 9.49 -8.92
CA PRO A 46 2.30 9.28 -8.52
C PRO A 46 2.01 7.81 -8.13
N THR A 47 2.70 6.87 -8.77
CA THR A 47 2.58 5.44 -8.50
C THR A 47 3.10 5.06 -7.11
N ASP A 48 4.11 5.77 -6.62
CA ASP A 48 4.67 5.54 -5.28
C ASP A 48 3.73 5.97 -4.15
N LEU A 49 2.72 6.80 -4.43
CA LEU A 49 1.72 7.24 -3.45
C LEU A 49 0.67 6.18 -3.12
N VAL A 50 0.51 5.17 -3.97
CA VAL A 50 -0.63 4.24 -3.90
C VAL A 50 -0.60 3.39 -2.63
N PHE A 51 0.51 2.67 -2.39
CA PHE A 51 0.69 1.84 -1.20
C PHE A 51 0.71 2.63 0.12
N PRO A 52 1.47 3.73 0.25
CA PRO A 52 1.45 4.54 1.47
C PRO A 52 0.07 5.17 1.76
N PHE A 53 -0.72 5.53 0.74
CA PHE A 53 -2.10 5.99 0.98
C PHE A 53 -2.94 4.87 1.60
N PHE A 54 -2.80 3.63 1.13
CA PHE A 54 -3.48 2.49 1.73
C PHE A 54 -3.08 2.27 3.20
N MET A 55 -1.79 2.40 3.53
CA MET A 55 -1.29 2.36 4.92
C MET A 55 -1.90 3.47 5.79
N PHE A 56 -1.95 4.69 5.27
CA PHE A 56 -2.56 5.83 5.96
C PHE A 56 -4.06 5.61 6.21
N ILE A 57 -4.82 5.16 5.20
CA ILE A 57 -6.24 4.83 5.30
C ILE A 57 -6.49 3.72 6.31
N MET A 58 -5.58 2.75 6.40
CA MET A 58 -5.65 1.71 7.43
C MET A 58 -5.61 2.33 8.82
N GLY A 59 -4.68 3.25 9.07
CA GLY A 59 -4.60 4.04 10.30
C GLY A 59 -5.88 4.81 10.60
N VAL A 60 -6.41 5.54 9.61
CA VAL A 60 -7.70 6.25 9.74
C VAL A 60 -8.81 5.26 10.11
N SER A 61 -8.86 4.09 9.47
CA SER A 61 -9.87 3.06 9.75
C SER A 61 -9.72 2.46 11.16
N MET A 62 -8.49 2.34 11.67
CA MET A 62 -8.21 1.89 13.04
C MET A 62 -8.79 2.85 14.08
N SER A 63 -8.81 4.16 13.84
CA SER A 63 -9.36 5.12 14.80
C SER A 63 -10.83 4.80 15.14
N PHE A 64 -11.63 4.43 14.14
CA PHE A 64 -13.02 4.02 14.29
C PHE A 64 -13.15 2.59 14.83
N ALA A 65 -12.26 1.68 14.41
CA ALA A 65 -12.37 0.26 14.74
C ALA A 65 -11.85 -0.09 16.14
N LEU A 66 -10.86 0.64 16.66
CA LEU A 66 -10.22 0.40 17.96
C LEU A 66 -10.89 1.17 19.09
N SER A 67 -11.57 2.29 18.80
CA SER A 67 -12.23 3.10 19.83
C SER A 67 -13.29 2.36 20.64
N ARG A 68 -13.90 1.32 20.08
CA ARG A 68 -14.88 0.47 20.78
C ARG A 68 -14.27 -0.41 21.89
N PHE A 69 -12.95 -0.57 21.90
CA PHE A 69 -12.24 -1.36 22.91
C PHE A 69 -11.66 -0.48 24.03
N ASP A 70 -11.69 0.85 23.89
CA ASP A 70 -11.30 1.84 24.91
C ASP A 70 -10.01 1.50 25.69
N HIS A 71 -8.92 1.21 24.99
CA HIS A 71 -7.62 0.85 25.61
C HIS A 71 -7.65 -0.43 26.48
N HIS A 72 -8.68 -1.27 26.35
CA HIS A 72 -8.77 -2.56 27.02
C HIS A 72 -8.39 -3.73 26.10
N PHE A 73 -7.41 -4.52 26.55
CA PHE A 73 -6.96 -5.74 25.90
C PHE A 73 -7.94 -6.90 26.14
N SER A 74 -9.12 -6.81 25.53
CA SER A 74 -10.12 -7.89 25.58
C SER A 74 -9.67 -9.10 24.75
N ARG A 75 -10.12 -10.31 25.13
CA ARG A 75 -9.92 -11.52 24.32
C ARG A 75 -10.45 -11.34 22.89
N SER A 76 -11.58 -10.65 22.72
CA SER A 76 -12.16 -10.33 21.41
C SER A 76 -11.21 -9.47 20.55
N PHE A 77 -10.53 -8.49 21.15
CA PHE A 77 -9.54 -7.67 20.45
C PHE A 77 -8.34 -8.51 20.00
N ILE A 78 -7.72 -9.27 20.91
CA ILE A 78 -6.55 -10.10 20.60
C ILE A 78 -6.87 -11.14 19.53
N THR A 79 -7.99 -11.86 19.64
CA THR A 79 -8.38 -12.85 18.62
C THR A 79 -8.57 -12.20 17.25
N LYS A 80 -9.20 -11.03 17.17
CA LYS A 80 -9.37 -10.30 15.90
C LYS A 80 -8.04 -9.81 15.33
N LEU A 81 -7.17 -9.27 16.19
CA LEU A 81 -5.85 -8.79 15.83
C LEU A 81 -4.98 -9.91 15.25
N VAL A 82 -4.82 -11.01 16.00
CA VAL A 82 -4.00 -12.16 15.60
C VAL A 82 -4.58 -12.82 14.36
N ARG A 83 -5.90 -13.09 14.32
CA ARG A 83 -6.54 -13.73 13.15
C ARG A 83 -6.31 -12.94 11.88
N ARG A 84 -6.54 -11.62 11.91
CA ARG A 84 -6.34 -10.75 10.75
C ARG A 84 -4.88 -10.74 10.30
N THR A 85 -3.95 -10.64 11.25
CA THR A 85 -2.51 -10.63 10.98
C THR A 85 -2.08 -11.94 10.30
N VAL A 86 -2.49 -13.09 10.86
CA VAL A 86 -2.15 -14.41 10.31
C VAL A 86 -2.77 -14.62 8.92
N ILE A 87 -4.05 -14.29 8.73
CA ILE A 87 -4.71 -14.46 7.42
C ILE A 87 -4.02 -13.61 6.36
N LEU A 88 -3.72 -12.34 6.63
CA LEU A 88 -3.05 -11.48 5.66
C LEU A 88 -1.64 -11.97 5.33
N PHE A 89 -0.90 -12.42 6.34
CA PHE A 89 0.44 -12.97 6.13
C PHE A 89 0.40 -14.24 5.28
N LEU A 90 -0.52 -15.17 5.58
CA LEU A 90 -0.71 -16.40 4.82
C LEU A 90 -1.18 -16.15 3.39
N LEU A 91 -2.04 -15.15 3.16
CA LEU A 91 -2.46 -14.77 1.80
C LEU A 91 -1.27 -14.21 0.99
N GLY A 92 -0.37 -13.47 1.62
CA GLY A 92 0.87 -13.02 0.98
C GLY A 92 1.78 -14.18 0.57
N LEU A 93 2.01 -15.13 1.48
CA LEU A 93 2.77 -16.35 1.19
C LEU A 93 2.08 -17.18 0.10
N PHE A 94 0.76 -17.32 0.16
CA PHE A 94 -0.02 -18.03 -0.86
C PHE A 94 0.20 -17.42 -2.25
N LEU A 95 0.17 -16.09 -2.41
CA LEU A 95 0.42 -15.46 -3.70
C LEU A 95 1.83 -15.74 -4.24
N SER A 96 2.85 -15.66 -3.39
CA SER A 96 4.23 -15.97 -3.81
C SER A 96 4.39 -17.45 -4.17
N TRP A 97 3.85 -18.35 -3.36
CA TRP A 97 3.88 -19.79 -3.61
C TRP A 97 3.13 -20.16 -4.90
N PHE A 98 1.92 -19.61 -5.07
CA PHE A 98 1.07 -19.87 -6.23
C PHE A 98 1.76 -19.43 -7.53
N SER A 99 2.39 -18.26 -7.54
CA SER A 99 3.18 -17.77 -8.68
C SER A 99 4.31 -18.74 -9.06
N LEU A 100 5.08 -19.25 -8.10
CA LEU A 100 6.17 -20.19 -8.35
C LEU A 100 5.67 -21.55 -8.86
N VAL A 101 4.57 -22.05 -8.29
CA VAL A 101 3.95 -23.31 -8.73
C VAL A 101 3.43 -23.19 -10.16
N CYS A 102 2.74 -22.10 -10.48
CA CYS A 102 2.25 -21.86 -11.84
C CYS A 102 3.42 -21.71 -12.83
N ALA A 103 4.52 -21.07 -12.43
CA ALA A 103 5.73 -20.96 -13.24
C ALA A 103 6.50 -22.29 -13.43
N GLY A 104 6.09 -23.38 -12.76
CA GLY A 104 6.71 -24.70 -12.91
C GLY A 104 8.02 -24.87 -12.12
N VAL A 105 8.26 -24.07 -11.08
CA VAL A 105 9.44 -24.20 -10.23
C VAL A 105 9.36 -25.48 -9.40
N GLU A 106 10.38 -26.35 -9.47
CA GLU A 106 10.39 -27.68 -8.82
C GLU A 106 10.31 -27.62 -7.29
N GLN A 107 10.96 -26.63 -6.66
CA GLN A 107 11.03 -26.47 -5.20
C GLN A 107 10.52 -25.09 -4.77
N PRO A 108 9.20 -24.83 -4.89
CA PRO A 108 8.64 -23.49 -4.73
C PRO A 108 8.83 -22.95 -3.30
N PHE A 109 8.80 -23.81 -2.28
CA PHE A 109 9.02 -23.38 -0.88
C PHE A 109 10.44 -22.90 -0.62
N SER A 110 11.44 -23.38 -1.35
CA SER A 110 12.84 -22.96 -1.19
C SER A 110 13.13 -21.57 -1.79
N GLN A 111 12.24 -21.08 -2.66
CA GLN A 111 12.39 -19.81 -3.40
C GLN A 111 11.26 -18.82 -3.10
N ILE A 112 10.39 -19.14 -2.14
CA ILE A 112 9.24 -18.31 -1.80
C ILE A 112 9.70 -16.97 -1.25
N ARG A 113 9.15 -15.87 -1.76
CA ARG A 113 9.39 -14.54 -1.20
C ARG A 113 8.62 -14.43 0.12
N ILE A 114 9.34 -14.22 1.23
CA ILE A 114 8.73 -14.24 2.57
C ILE A 114 7.99 -12.93 2.85
N LEU A 115 8.61 -11.79 2.55
CA LEU A 115 8.05 -10.47 2.77
C LEU A 115 7.45 -9.88 1.50
N GLY A 116 6.44 -9.03 1.68
CA GLY A 116 5.66 -8.48 0.58
C GLY A 116 4.58 -7.56 1.11
N VAL A 117 3.79 -7.00 0.20
CA VAL A 117 2.79 -5.97 0.51
C VAL A 117 1.80 -6.44 1.58
N LEU A 118 1.26 -7.66 1.47
CA LEU A 118 0.29 -8.20 2.43
C LEU A 118 0.91 -8.48 3.80
N GLN A 119 2.15 -8.97 3.83
CA GLN A 119 2.91 -9.21 5.05
C GLN A 119 3.22 -7.91 5.79
N ARG A 120 3.67 -6.87 5.07
CA ARG A 120 3.87 -5.53 5.64
C ARG A 120 2.56 -4.95 6.17
N LEU A 121 1.45 -5.08 5.42
CA LEU A 121 0.12 -4.67 5.89
C LEU A 121 -0.26 -5.38 7.20
N ALA A 122 0.03 -6.68 7.31
CA ALA A 122 -0.23 -7.48 8.50
C ALA A 122 0.59 -7.00 9.70
N LEU A 123 1.91 -6.82 9.52
CA LEU A 123 2.83 -6.42 10.58
C LEU A 123 2.56 -4.99 11.06
N ALA A 124 2.38 -4.04 10.14
CA ALA A 124 2.05 -2.67 10.49
C ALA A 124 0.67 -2.58 11.17
N TYR A 125 -0.30 -3.38 10.74
CA TYR A 125 -1.59 -3.49 11.43
C TYR A 125 -1.41 -4.01 12.86
N PHE A 126 -0.61 -5.07 13.02
CA PHE A 126 -0.36 -5.72 14.29
C PHE A 126 0.29 -4.76 15.30
N PHE A 127 1.48 -4.27 14.99
CA PHE A 127 2.24 -3.39 15.88
C PHE A 127 1.56 -2.02 16.06
N GLY A 128 0.99 -1.45 14.99
CA GLY A 128 0.24 -0.20 15.07
C GLY A 128 -0.96 -0.33 16.02
N SER A 129 -1.74 -1.41 15.92
CA SER A 129 -2.86 -1.65 16.83
C SER A 129 -2.41 -1.84 18.28
N LEU A 130 -1.30 -2.57 18.52
CA LEU A 130 -0.76 -2.75 19.86
C LEU A 130 -0.30 -1.42 20.48
N LEU A 131 0.43 -0.59 19.74
CA LEU A 131 0.88 0.72 20.21
C LEU A 131 -0.30 1.64 20.51
N ILE A 132 -1.26 1.74 19.58
CA ILE A 132 -2.48 2.54 19.75
C ILE A 132 -3.27 2.11 20.99
N MET A 133 -3.38 0.79 21.23
CA MET A 133 -4.16 0.27 22.36
C MET A 133 -3.42 0.35 23.70
N SER A 134 -2.09 0.30 23.67
CA SER A 134 -1.25 0.38 24.89
C SER A 134 -1.06 1.82 25.36
N VAL A 135 -0.95 2.78 24.43
CA VAL A 135 -0.57 4.16 24.73
C VAL A 135 -1.82 5.04 24.81
N ARG A 136 -2.27 5.34 26.04
CA ARG A 136 -3.48 6.14 26.28
C ARG A 136 -3.34 7.62 25.89
N ARG A 137 -2.16 8.20 26.05
CA ARG A 137 -1.94 9.63 25.78
C ARG A 137 -1.55 9.83 24.32
N PRO A 138 -2.33 10.58 23.51
CA PRO A 138 -2.03 10.77 22.09
C PRO A 138 -0.67 11.45 21.87
N ALA A 139 -0.25 12.35 22.77
CA ALA A 139 1.07 12.97 22.72
C ALA A 139 2.21 11.95 22.81
N ASN A 140 2.10 10.94 23.68
CA ASN A 140 3.12 9.89 23.79
C ASN A 140 3.20 9.05 22.51
N LEU A 141 2.05 8.77 21.90
CA LEU A 141 2.00 8.05 20.62
C LEU A 141 2.64 8.87 19.49
N ALA A 142 2.47 10.20 19.50
CA ALA A 142 3.14 11.09 18.56
C ALA A 142 4.66 11.12 18.77
N TRP A 143 5.12 11.16 20.03
CA TRP A 143 6.53 11.05 20.37
C TRP A 143 7.13 9.72 19.94
N ILE A 144 6.43 8.60 20.14
CA ILE A 144 6.89 7.28 19.68
C ILE A 144 7.06 7.28 18.15
N SER A 145 6.09 7.82 17.40
CA SER A 145 6.21 7.95 15.94
C SER A 145 7.40 8.82 15.54
N ALA A 146 7.62 9.95 16.22
CA ALA A 146 8.76 10.82 15.97
C ALA A 146 10.09 10.13 16.25
N ILE A 147 10.20 9.39 17.36
CA ILE A 147 11.39 8.61 17.73
C ILE A 147 11.66 7.52 16.69
N ILE A 148 10.63 6.80 16.23
CA ILE A 148 10.77 5.79 15.17
C ILE A 148 11.32 6.44 13.91
N LEU A 149 10.75 7.57 13.47
CA LEU A 149 11.17 8.24 12.24
C LEU A 149 12.60 8.79 12.37
N ILE A 150 12.91 9.53 13.43
CA ILE A 150 14.24 10.12 13.65
C ILE A 150 15.30 9.03 13.84
N GLY A 151 15.01 8.02 14.67
CA GLY A 151 15.91 6.88 14.87
C GLY A 151 16.18 6.12 13.56
N TYR A 152 15.17 6.00 12.71
CA TYR A 152 15.32 5.38 11.39
C TYR A 152 16.16 6.25 10.43
N ILE A 153 16.04 7.58 10.45
CA ILE A 153 16.96 8.46 9.69
C ILE A 153 18.40 8.19 10.09
N VAL A 154 18.69 8.15 11.40
CA VAL A 154 20.05 7.89 11.91
C VAL A 154 20.55 6.52 11.48
N LEU A 155 19.69 5.49 11.56
CA LEU A 155 20.03 4.14 11.12
C LEU A 155 20.38 4.10 9.63
N LEU A 156 19.59 4.77 8.78
CA LEU A 156 19.87 4.85 7.35
C LEU A 156 21.16 5.62 7.06
N ALA A 157 21.38 6.74 7.76
CA ALA A 157 22.58 7.56 7.56
C ALA A 157 23.87 6.83 7.94
N LEU A 158 23.86 6.08 9.06
CA LEU A 158 25.03 5.31 9.52
C LEU A 158 25.27 4.02 8.71
N GLY A 159 24.23 3.53 8.04
CA GLY A 159 24.23 2.23 7.38
C GLY A 159 24.16 2.29 5.85
N ASN A 160 24.58 3.40 5.22
CA ASN A 160 24.51 3.60 3.77
C ASN A 160 23.10 3.35 3.19
N GLY A 161 22.05 3.60 3.99
CA GLY A 161 20.67 3.25 3.70
C GLY A 161 20.06 4.03 2.54
N PHE A 162 20.68 5.14 2.13
CA PHE A 162 20.23 5.96 1.01
C PHE A 162 20.83 5.54 -0.34
N GLU A 163 21.85 4.67 -0.33
CA GLU A 163 22.55 4.22 -1.52
C GLU A 163 21.97 2.90 -2.01
N LEU A 164 21.84 2.76 -3.33
CA LEU A 164 21.52 1.49 -3.97
C LEU A 164 22.81 0.64 -3.99
N SER A 165 23.09 -0.01 -2.87
CA SER A 165 24.33 -0.77 -2.66
C SER A 165 24.04 -2.03 -1.86
N GLU A 166 24.86 -3.06 -2.04
CA GLU A 166 24.84 -4.26 -1.20
C GLU A 166 25.17 -3.97 0.27
N GLN A 167 25.91 -2.90 0.54
CA GLN A 167 26.25 -2.45 1.88
C GLN A 167 25.11 -1.68 2.56
N ASN A 168 24.01 -1.43 1.85
CA ASN A 168 22.83 -0.80 2.42
C ASN A 168 22.33 -1.64 3.61
N ILE A 169 22.17 -0.99 4.77
CA ILE A 169 21.77 -1.64 6.02
C ILE A 169 20.50 -2.46 5.90
N ILE A 170 19.56 -2.06 5.03
CA ILE A 170 18.34 -2.83 4.84
C ILE A 170 18.62 -4.08 4.02
N ALA A 171 19.41 -3.98 2.94
CA ALA A 171 19.83 -5.14 2.16
C ALA A 171 20.65 -6.14 3.01
N VAL A 172 21.56 -5.64 3.85
CA VAL A 172 22.32 -6.48 4.79
C VAL A 172 21.38 -7.16 5.78
N THR A 173 20.47 -6.41 6.40
CA THR A 173 19.52 -6.96 7.38
C THR A 173 18.62 -8.02 6.75
N ASP A 174 18.05 -7.75 5.58
CA ASP A 174 17.16 -8.68 4.89
C ASP A 174 17.89 -9.97 4.50
N ARG A 175 19.12 -9.87 3.96
CA ARG A 175 19.94 -11.05 3.63
C ARG A 175 20.29 -11.89 4.86
N THR A 176 20.64 -11.24 5.96
CA THR A 176 20.98 -11.97 7.21
C THR A 176 19.78 -12.67 7.85
N LEU A 177 18.58 -12.10 7.74
CA LEU A 177 17.38 -12.65 8.37
C LEU A 177 16.67 -13.71 7.53
N PHE A 178 16.61 -13.51 6.21
CA PHE A 178 15.80 -14.35 5.33
C PHE A 178 16.60 -15.17 4.32
N GLY A 179 17.86 -14.81 4.08
CA GLY A 179 18.66 -15.39 3.00
C GLY A 179 18.25 -14.91 1.62
N GLU A 180 19.17 -14.94 0.67
CA GLU A 180 18.98 -14.35 -0.68
C GLU A 180 17.89 -15.02 -1.52
N THR A 181 17.59 -16.30 -1.24
CA THR A 181 16.56 -17.08 -1.96
C THR A 181 15.14 -16.61 -1.68
N HIS A 182 14.92 -15.90 -0.58
CA HIS A 182 13.60 -15.50 -0.09
C HIS A 182 13.31 -13.99 -0.25
N LEU A 183 14.20 -13.27 -0.94
CA LEU A 183 14.13 -11.82 -1.10
C LEU A 183 13.69 -11.40 -2.50
N TYR A 184 13.19 -10.18 -2.58
CA TYR A 184 13.00 -9.49 -3.85
C TYR A 184 14.35 -9.19 -4.53
N ARG A 185 14.32 -9.04 -5.85
CA ARG A 185 15.48 -8.77 -6.69
C ARG A 185 15.29 -7.43 -7.38
N GLU A 186 16.21 -6.51 -7.13
CA GLU A 186 16.21 -5.19 -7.73
C GLU A 186 17.36 -5.05 -8.73
N TRP A 187 17.12 -4.38 -9.84
CA TRP A 187 18.14 -4.17 -10.87
C TRP A 187 19.06 -3.00 -10.53
N LEU A 188 20.36 -3.22 -10.69
CA LEU A 188 21.37 -2.18 -10.63
C LEU A 188 21.54 -1.52 -12.01
N PRO A 189 21.98 -0.25 -12.07
CA PRO A 189 22.25 0.45 -13.32
C PRO A 189 23.32 -0.21 -14.20
N ASP A 190 24.20 -1.02 -13.62
CA ASP A 190 25.26 -1.76 -14.31
C ASP A 190 24.80 -3.14 -14.84
N GLY A 191 23.52 -3.49 -14.66
CA GLY A 191 22.94 -4.78 -15.04
C GLY A 191 23.06 -5.86 -13.97
N GLY A 192 23.70 -5.57 -12.82
CA GLY A 192 23.70 -6.44 -11.65
C GLY A 192 22.32 -6.53 -10.97
N ARG A 193 22.20 -7.40 -9.96
CA ARG A 193 21.00 -7.50 -9.12
C ARG A 193 21.36 -7.42 -7.66
N ILE A 194 20.65 -6.62 -6.88
CA ILE A 194 20.73 -6.66 -5.41
C ILE A 194 19.58 -7.49 -4.83
N PHE A 195 19.90 -8.24 -3.78
CA PHE A 195 18.91 -8.96 -2.98
C PHE A 195 18.51 -8.08 -1.79
N PHE A 196 17.29 -7.54 -1.87
CA PHE A 196 16.77 -6.59 -0.91
C PHE A 196 15.26 -6.59 -1.01
N ASP A 197 14.54 -6.58 0.11
CA ASP A 197 13.08 -6.54 0.10
C ASP A 197 12.57 -5.14 0.44
N PRO A 198 11.94 -4.42 -0.52
CA PRO A 198 11.31 -3.14 -0.23
C PRO A 198 10.28 -3.23 0.88
N GLU A 199 9.69 -4.41 1.07
CA GLU A 199 8.73 -4.78 2.10
C GLU A 199 9.35 -5.40 3.39
N GLY A 200 10.68 -5.28 3.54
CA GLY A 200 11.51 -5.75 4.66
C GLY A 200 11.05 -5.35 6.07
N LEU A 201 11.50 -6.11 7.08
CA LEU A 201 11.16 -5.88 8.50
C LEU A 201 11.65 -4.53 9.00
N LEU A 202 12.88 -4.16 8.66
CA LEU A 202 13.49 -2.92 9.16
C LEU A 202 12.76 -1.69 8.61
N SER A 203 12.45 -1.68 7.31
CA SER A 203 11.60 -0.68 6.65
C SER A 203 10.12 -0.72 7.05
N THR A 204 9.68 -1.72 7.84
CA THR A 204 8.32 -1.73 8.42
C THR A 204 8.19 -0.78 9.62
N LEU A 205 9.30 -0.42 10.27
CA LEU A 205 9.31 0.56 11.39
C LEU A 205 8.70 1.92 10.99
N PRO A 206 9.21 2.64 9.98
CA PRO A 206 8.61 3.90 9.54
C PRO A 206 7.18 3.72 8.99
N CYS A 207 6.85 2.53 8.49
CA CYS A 207 5.50 2.18 8.07
C CYS A 207 4.50 2.13 9.24
N ILE A 208 4.92 1.70 10.44
CA ILE A 208 4.10 1.76 11.66
C ILE A 208 3.82 3.22 12.03
N ALA A 209 4.83 4.10 11.98
CA ALA A 209 4.64 5.53 12.23
C ALA A 209 3.64 6.16 11.24
N GLN A 210 3.69 5.76 9.98
CA GLN A 210 2.74 6.17 8.95
C GLN A 210 1.28 5.78 9.28
N VAL A 211 1.06 4.54 9.73
CA VAL A 211 -0.26 4.08 10.18
C VAL A 211 -0.73 4.91 11.39
N ILE A 212 0.15 5.21 12.32
CA ILE A 212 -0.17 6.04 13.49
C ILE A 212 -0.53 7.48 13.08
N ILE A 213 0.15 8.08 12.10
CA ILE A 213 -0.22 9.40 11.55
C ILE A 213 -1.63 9.35 10.97
N GLY A 214 -1.96 8.31 10.20
CA GLY A 214 -3.33 8.08 9.72
C GLY A 214 -4.35 7.94 10.85
N TYR A 215 -3.98 7.25 11.95
CA TYR A 215 -4.83 7.14 13.13
C TYR A 215 -5.13 8.51 13.77
N PHE A 216 -4.16 9.43 13.83
CA PHE A 216 -4.42 10.80 14.31
C PHE A 216 -5.42 11.54 13.43
N CYS A 217 -5.29 11.49 12.10
CA CYS A 217 -6.28 12.06 11.18
C CYS A 217 -7.66 11.43 11.38
N GLY A 218 -7.71 10.12 11.60
CA GLY A 218 -8.95 9.41 11.93
C GLY A 218 -9.55 9.81 13.27
N ASN A 219 -8.74 10.18 14.28
CA ASN A 219 -9.26 10.70 15.55
C ASN A 219 -9.86 12.09 15.38
N ILE A 220 -9.20 12.97 14.63
CA ILE A 220 -9.73 14.30 14.30
C ILE A 220 -11.09 14.17 13.58
N LEU A 221 -11.23 13.26 12.62
CA LEU A 221 -12.50 13.01 11.94
C LEU A 221 -13.63 12.53 12.87
N ARG A 222 -13.28 11.89 14.00
CA ARG A 222 -14.24 11.37 14.98
C ARG A 222 -14.67 12.40 16.01
N GLU A 223 -14.02 13.55 16.08
CA GLU A 223 -14.40 14.61 17.00
C GLU A 223 -15.83 15.09 16.74
N LYS A 224 -16.50 15.54 17.81
CA LYS A 224 -17.88 16.06 17.76
C LYS A 224 -17.93 17.53 17.32
N THR A 225 -16.89 18.01 16.65
CA THR A 225 -16.76 19.38 16.14
C THR A 225 -17.33 19.47 14.72
N GLU A 226 -17.55 20.70 14.26
CA GLU A 226 -17.98 20.97 12.89
C GLU A 226 -17.06 20.30 11.87
N ILE A 227 -17.64 19.73 10.79
CA ILE A 227 -16.86 19.01 9.77
C ILE A 227 -15.79 19.90 9.15
N HIS A 228 -16.11 21.17 8.91
CA HIS A 228 -15.15 22.13 8.37
C HIS A 228 -13.94 22.37 9.29
N HIS A 229 -14.15 22.38 10.61
CA HIS A 229 -13.06 22.52 11.57
C HIS A 229 -12.13 21.30 11.56
N ARG A 230 -12.71 20.09 11.53
CA ARG A 230 -11.96 18.83 11.43
C ARG A 230 -11.14 18.78 10.14
N LEU A 231 -11.74 19.17 9.01
CA LEU A 231 -11.06 19.22 7.72
C LEU A 231 -9.92 20.26 7.71
N LEU A 232 -10.10 21.40 8.37
CA LEU A 232 -9.05 22.41 8.50
C LEU A 232 -7.86 21.87 9.32
N GLN A 233 -8.11 21.22 10.45
CA GLN A 233 -7.05 20.61 11.27
C GLN A 233 -6.26 19.55 10.50
N ILE A 234 -6.94 18.67 9.75
CA ILE A 234 -6.28 17.65 8.90
C ILE A 234 -5.51 18.32 7.76
N SER A 235 -6.02 19.42 7.21
CA SER A 235 -5.31 20.19 6.17
C SER A 235 -4.04 20.81 6.70
N ILE A 236 -4.07 21.43 7.88
CA ILE A 236 -2.90 22.03 8.53
C ILE A 236 -1.87 20.93 8.82
N LEU A 237 -2.28 19.81 9.41
CA LEU A 237 -1.40 18.67 9.65
C LEU A 237 -0.78 18.15 8.35
N GLY A 238 -1.60 17.98 7.30
CA GLY A 238 -1.16 17.51 5.99
C GLY A 238 -0.13 18.44 5.34
N ILE A 239 -0.37 19.76 5.39
CA ILE A 239 0.55 20.79 4.90
C ILE A 239 1.87 20.74 5.68
N VAL A 240 1.81 20.72 7.01
CA VAL A 240 3.02 20.68 7.86
C VAL A 240 3.85 19.43 7.57
N LEU A 241 3.23 18.26 7.49
CA LEU A 241 3.93 17.01 7.17
C LEU A 241 4.55 17.04 5.77
N LEU A 242 3.83 17.57 4.77
CA LEU A 242 4.32 17.68 3.40
C LEU A 242 5.55 18.58 3.33
N PHE A 243 5.47 19.79 3.90
CA PHE A 243 6.60 20.73 3.91
C PHE A 243 7.77 20.22 4.74
N ALA A 244 7.52 19.63 5.91
CA ALA A 244 8.57 19.04 6.73
C ALA A 244 9.28 17.89 6.01
N GLY A 245 8.53 17.01 5.33
CA GLY A 245 9.10 15.90 4.57
C GLY A 245 9.97 16.37 3.40
N TRP A 246 9.54 17.40 2.66
CA TRP A 246 10.35 18.00 1.59
C TRP A 246 11.55 18.78 2.11
N LEU A 247 11.45 19.47 3.25
CA LEU A 247 12.60 20.16 3.85
C LEU A 247 13.63 19.17 4.40
N LEU A 248 13.19 18.05 4.97
CA LEU A 248 14.08 16.99 5.43
C LEU A 248 14.67 16.17 4.27
N SER A 249 14.09 16.25 3.05
CA SER A 249 14.55 15.47 1.92
C SER A 249 15.96 15.84 1.44
N TYR A 250 16.42 17.05 1.77
CA TYR A 250 17.80 17.48 1.55
C TYR A 250 18.83 16.65 2.33
N GLY A 251 18.45 16.07 3.49
CA GLY A 251 19.31 15.20 4.28
C GLY A 251 18.93 13.71 4.26
N CYS A 252 17.66 13.41 3.97
CA CYS A 252 17.13 12.05 3.88
C CYS A 252 16.27 11.93 2.62
N PRO A 253 16.83 11.46 1.48
CA PRO A 253 16.11 11.41 0.21
C PRO A 253 14.75 10.72 0.30
N LEU A 254 13.78 11.22 -0.49
CA LEU A 254 12.49 10.55 -0.66
C LEU A 254 12.75 9.21 -1.35
N ASN A 255 12.43 8.11 -0.67
CA ASN A 255 12.66 6.78 -1.19
C ASN A 255 11.60 5.81 -0.64
N LYS A 256 10.82 5.23 -1.57
CA LYS A 256 9.79 4.23 -1.28
C LYS A 256 10.39 2.89 -0.90
N LYS A 257 11.43 2.46 -1.61
CA LYS A 257 12.04 1.12 -1.47
C LYS A 257 12.58 0.91 -0.07
N VAL A 258 13.21 1.94 0.50
CA VAL A 258 13.70 1.94 1.89
C VAL A 258 12.66 2.45 2.90
N TRP A 259 11.47 2.84 2.44
CA TRP A 259 10.41 3.47 3.23
C TRP A 259 10.92 4.63 4.10
N SER A 260 11.70 5.53 3.48
CA SER A 260 12.37 6.64 4.17
C SER A 260 11.41 7.50 5.01
N PRO A 261 11.87 8.11 6.12
CA PRO A 261 11.02 8.96 6.96
C PRO A 261 10.46 10.18 6.24
N THR A 262 11.22 10.76 5.31
CA THR A 262 10.75 11.86 4.45
C THR A 262 9.64 11.40 3.51
N PHE A 263 9.75 10.19 2.95
CA PHE A 263 8.67 9.57 2.17
C PHE A 263 7.41 9.38 3.01
N VAL A 264 7.52 8.93 4.26
CA VAL A 264 6.37 8.84 5.18
C VAL A 264 5.70 10.20 5.36
N LEU A 265 6.46 11.24 5.68
CA LEU A 265 5.93 12.58 5.93
C LEU A 265 5.23 13.16 4.69
N VAL A 266 5.88 13.10 3.52
CA VAL A 266 5.31 13.61 2.26
C VAL A 266 4.06 12.84 1.86
N THR A 267 4.10 11.51 1.92
CA THR A 267 2.95 10.67 1.53
C THR A 267 1.78 10.81 2.49
N CYS A 268 2.02 10.94 3.81
CA CYS A 268 1.00 11.29 4.79
C CYS A 268 0.39 12.67 4.53
N GLY A 269 1.22 13.65 4.15
CA GLY A 269 0.77 15.00 3.78
C GLY A 269 -0.19 14.96 2.60
N PHE A 270 0.21 14.31 1.50
CA PHE A 270 -0.65 14.13 0.33
C PHE A 270 -1.92 13.33 0.65
N ALA A 271 -1.81 12.23 1.42
CA ALA A 271 -2.96 11.42 1.80
C ALA A 271 -3.98 12.20 2.64
N SER A 272 -3.49 13.04 3.56
CA SER A 272 -4.34 13.90 4.40
C SER A 272 -5.11 14.92 3.58
N LEU A 273 -4.41 15.62 2.67
CA LEU A 273 -5.01 16.62 1.80
C LEU A 273 -5.99 15.99 0.80
N PHE A 274 -5.65 14.82 0.27
CA PHE A 274 -6.53 14.11 -0.64
C PHE A 274 -7.77 13.57 0.07
N LEU A 275 -7.63 13.08 1.31
CA LEU A 275 -8.77 12.72 2.15
C LEU A 275 -9.68 13.93 2.39
N VAL A 276 -9.12 15.09 2.75
CA VAL A 276 -9.90 16.33 2.92
C VAL A 276 -10.65 16.70 1.65
N PHE A 277 -9.98 16.67 0.49
CA PHE A 277 -10.59 16.95 -0.81
C PHE A 277 -11.75 16.01 -1.10
N LEU A 278 -11.56 14.69 -0.90
CA LEU A 278 -12.60 13.70 -1.12
C LEU A 278 -13.77 13.86 -0.15
N THR A 279 -13.52 14.12 1.13
CA THR A 279 -14.59 14.37 2.11
C THR A 279 -15.37 15.64 1.74
N TRP A 280 -14.70 16.71 1.33
CA TRP A 280 -15.37 17.91 0.85
C TRP A 280 -16.21 17.66 -0.41
N LEU A 281 -15.68 16.91 -1.38
CA LEU A 281 -16.36 16.68 -2.65
C LEU A 281 -17.54 15.70 -2.54
N ILE A 282 -17.38 14.63 -1.76
CA ILE A 282 -18.30 13.49 -1.70
C ILE A 282 -19.29 13.64 -0.54
N ASP A 283 -18.80 13.99 0.65
CA ASP A 283 -19.62 14.02 1.87
C ASP A 283 -20.27 15.39 2.10
N ILE A 284 -19.62 16.50 1.73
CA ILE A 284 -20.18 17.86 1.86
C ILE A 284 -20.92 18.29 0.59
N ARG A 285 -20.22 18.32 -0.57
CA ARG A 285 -20.80 18.75 -1.86
C ARG A 285 -21.72 17.71 -2.51
N LYS A 286 -21.80 16.50 -1.96
CA LYS A 286 -22.64 15.38 -2.44
C LYS A 286 -22.43 15.02 -3.92
N LYS A 287 -21.26 15.30 -4.50
CA LYS A 287 -20.90 14.89 -5.88
C LYS A 287 -20.42 13.45 -5.87
N GLN A 288 -21.34 12.49 -5.78
CA GLN A 288 -21.03 11.07 -5.52
C GLN A 288 -21.02 10.17 -6.77
N LYS A 289 -21.62 10.61 -7.89
CA LYS A 289 -21.81 9.75 -9.09
C LYS A 289 -20.51 9.18 -9.65
N TRP A 290 -19.47 10.00 -9.79
CA TRP A 290 -18.15 9.58 -10.29
C TRP A 290 -17.41 8.66 -9.32
N ALA A 291 -17.75 8.72 -8.03
CA ALA A 291 -17.11 7.95 -6.98
C ALA A 291 -17.66 6.52 -6.86
N TYR A 292 -18.78 6.21 -7.52
CA TYR A 292 -19.43 4.92 -7.48
C TYR A 292 -18.51 3.73 -7.81
N PRO A 293 -17.76 3.71 -8.94
CA PRO A 293 -16.89 2.57 -9.25
C PRO A 293 -15.81 2.34 -8.18
N PHE A 294 -15.22 3.43 -7.69
CA PHE A 294 -14.22 3.36 -6.61
C PHE A 294 -14.83 2.91 -5.29
N HIS A 295 -16.05 3.35 -4.96
CA HIS A 295 -16.75 2.86 -3.79
C HIS A 295 -16.94 1.34 -3.83
N VAL A 296 -17.35 0.80 -4.99
CA VAL A 296 -17.51 -0.65 -5.20
C VAL A 296 -16.19 -1.38 -4.92
N PHE A 297 -15.07 -0.93 -5.51
CA PHE A 297 -13.74 -1.48 -5.21
C PHE A 297 -13.38 -1.39 -3.72
N GLY A 298 -13.69 -0.24 -3.09
CA GLY A 298 -13.39 0.04 -1.70
C GLY A 298 -14.13 -0.84 -0.68
N THR A 299 -15.19 -1.55 -1.12
CA THR A 299 -15.95 -2.46 -0.25
C THR A 299 -15.25 -3.80 0.02
N ASN A 300 -14.46 -4.30 -0.94
CA ASN A 300 -13.75 -5.58 -0.87
C ASN A 300 -12.27 -5.45 -1.31
N PRO A 301 -11.50 -4.52 -0.72
CA PRO A 301 -10.21 -4.04 -1.24
C PRO A 301 -9.10 -5.11 -1.24
N LEU A 302 -8.92 -5.79 -0.10
CA LEU A 302 -7.86 -6.80 0.05
C LEU A 302 -8.21 -8.08 -0.69
N PHE A 303 -9.50 -8.42 -0.77
CA PHE A 303 -9.98 -9.55 -1.54
C PHE A 303 -9.67 -9.37 -3.03
N ILE A 304 -10.05 -8.23 -3.62
CA ILE A 304 -9.81 -8.01 -5.05
C ILE A 304 -8.33 -7.85 -5.37
N TYR A 305 -7.51 -7.34 -4.45
CA TYR A 305 -6.06 -7.34 -4.60
C TYR A 305 -5.49 -8.77 -4.74
N VAL A 306 -5.92 -9.70 -3.88
CA VAL A 306 -5.51 -11.12 -3.96
C VAL A 306 -6.01 -11.76 -5.26
N VAL A 307 -7.27 -11.54 -5.62
CA VAL A 307 -7.85 -12.06 -6.88
C VAL A 307 -7.10 -11.52 -8.09
N ALA A 308 -6.79 -10.22 -8.12
CA ALA A 308 -6.01 -9.62 -9.20
C ALA A 308 -4.62 -10.25 -9.32
N GLY A 309 -3.94 -10.53 -8.20
CA GLY A 309 -2.64 -11.23 -8.21
C GLY A 309 -2.72 -12.65 -8.77
N VAL A 310 -3.76 -13.41 -8.39
CA VAL A 310 -4.01 -14.76 -8.93
C VAL A 310 -4.31 -14.70 -10.43
N LEU A 311 -5.18 -13.78 -10.86
CA LEU A 311 -5.54 -13.61 -12.25
C LEU A 311 -4.33 -13.19 -13.10
N ALA A 312 -3.52 -12.25 -12.61
CA ALA A 312 -2.30 -11.80 -13.29
C ALA A 312 -1.34 -12.97 -13.51
N THR A 313 -1.09 -13.76 -12.46
CA THR A 313 -0.26 -14.97 -12.52
C THR A 313 -0.78 -15.95 -13.59
N LEU A 314 -2.09 -16.20 -13.62
CA LEU A 314 -2.70 -17.09 -14.61
C LEU A 314 -2.56 -16.55 -16.04
N LEU A 315 -2.73 -15.24 -16.24
CA LEU A 315 -2.56 -14.61 -17.56
C LEU A 315 -1.12 -14.66 -18.07
N GLU A 316 -0.14 -14.61 -17.15
CA GLU A 316 1.28 -14.69 -17.47
C GLU A 316 1.71 -16.12 -17.82
N VAL A 317 1.22 -17.11 -17.07
CA VAL A 317 1.62 -18.52 -17.21
C VAL A 317 0.87 -19.27 -18.30
N ILE A 318 -0.43 -19.02 -18.47
CA ILE A 318 -1.22 -19.74 -19.48
C ILE A 318 -0.75 -19.27 -20.86
N THR A 319 -0.11 -20.16 -21.60
CA THR A 319 0.35 -19.87 -22.95
C THR A 319 -0.64 -20.41 -23.98
N VAL A 320 -0.80 -19.67 -25.07
CA VAL A 320 -1.53 -20.13 -26.25
C VAL A 320 -0.59 -19.92 -27.43
N SER A 321 -0.33 -20.94 -28.25
CA SER A 321 0.62 -20.81 -29.37
C SER A 321 2.03 -20.31 -28.97
N GLY A 322 2.51 -20.64 -27.77
CA GLY A 322 3.83 -20.26 -27.28
C GLY A 322 3.96 -18.84 -26.71
N ILE A 323 2.89 -18.04 -26.69
CA ILE A 323 2.86 -16.69 -26.09
C ILE A 323 1.93 -16.72 -24.87
N SER A 324 2.29 -16.02 -23.80
CA SER A 324 1.40 -15.85 -22.63
C SER A 324 0.06 -15.22 -23.04
N LEU A 325 -1.01 -15.54 -22.31
CA LEU A 325 -2.33 -14.98 -22.57
C LEU A 325 -2.32 -13.46 -22.41
N GLN A 326 -1.58 -12.94 -21.42
CA GLN A 326 -1.28 -11.52 -21.29
C GLN A 326 -0.64 -10.96 -22.57
N GLY A 327 0.44 -11.59 -23.04
CA GLY A 327 1.14 -11.18 -24.25
C GLY A 327 0.23 -11.18 -25.47
N LYS A 328 -0.62 -12.20 -25.60
CA LYS A 328 -1.62 -12.26 -26.67
C LYS A 328 -2.61 -11.11 -26.62
N VAL A 329 -3.22 -10.85 -25.47
CA VAL A 329 -4.17 -9.73 -25.32
C VAL A 329 -3.48 -8.41 -25.65
N TYR A 330 -2.26 -8.19 -25.13
CA TYR A 330 -1.47 -7.01 -25.44
C TYR A 330 -1.19 -6.88 -26.95
N THR A 331 -0.71 -7.94 -27.62
CA THR A 331 -0.46 -7.92 -29.08
C THR A 331 -1.74 -7.70 -29.88
N SER A 332 -2.89 -8.20 -29.41
CA SER A 332 -4.18 -8.03 -30.08
C SER A 332 -4.64 -6.57 -30.02
N ILE A 333 -4.41 -5.90 -28.88
CA ILE A 333 -4.66 -4.46 -28.73
C ILE A 333 -3.71 -3.68 -29.64
N LEU A 334 -2.42 -4.06 -29.67
CA LEU A 334 -1.39 -3.39 -30.46
C LEU A 334 -1.66 -3.47 -31.98
N LEU A 335 -2.26 -4.57 -32.46
CA LEU A 335 -2.69 -4.70 -33.86
C LEU A 335 -3.79 -3.71 -34.25
N ILE A 336 -4.67 -3.34 -33.31
CA ILE A 336 -5.75 -2.37 -33.54
C ILE A 336 -5.24 -0.93 -33.33
N LEU A 337 -4.35 -0.74 -32.35
CA LEU A 337 -3.78 0.55 -31.96
C LEU A 337 -2.25 0.43 -31.94
N PRO A 338 -1.54 0.84 -33.01
CA PRO A 338 -0.09 0.67 -33.15
C PRO A 338 0.70 1.71 -32.33
N ASP A 339 0.32 1.91 -31.07
CA ASP A 339 1.04 2.67 -30.05
C ASP A 339 1.24 1.75 -28.83
N ALA A 340 2.49 1.37 -28.58
CA ALA A 340 2.85 0.45 -27.51
C ALA A 340 2.50 0.97 -26.11
N TYR A 341 2.64 2.28 -25.86
CA TYR A 341 2.32 2.88 -24.57
C TYR A 341 0.82 2.89 -24.34
N LEU A 342 0.05 3.31 -25.36
CA LEU A 342 -1.41 3.31 -25.29
C LEU A 342 -1.97 1.89 -25.17
N ALA A 343 -1.44 0.93 -25.94
CA ALA A 343 -1.85 -0.47 -25.88
C ALA A 343 -1.63 -1.08 -24.49
N SER A 344 -0.47 -0.80 -23.88
CA SER A 344 -0.14 -1.25 -22.51
C SER A 344 -1.08 -0.65 -21.47
N LEU A 345 -1.42 0.64 -21.60
CA LEU A 345 -2.40 1.30 -20.74
C LEU A 345 -3.81 0.72 -20.90
N ILE A 346 -4.26 0.49 -22.14
CA ILE A 346 -5.57 -0.10 -22.44
C ILE A 346 -5.67 -1.51 -21.85
N TYR A 347 -4.62 -2.33 -21.96
CA TYR A 347 -4.57 -3.62 -21.28
C TYR A 347 -4.82 -3.48 -19.77
N GLY A 348 -4.10 -2.58 -19.10
CA GLY A 348 -4.27 -2.35 -17.67
C GLY A 348 -5.69 -1.88 -17.31
N LEU A 349 -6.30 -1.02 -18.13
CA LEU A 349 -7.68 -0.56 -17.95
C LEU A 349 -8.71 -1.69 -18.17
N LEU A 350 -8.50 -2.56 -19.16
CA LEU A 350 -9.33 -3.75 -19.39
C LEU A 350 -9.21 -4.73 -18.22
N PHE A 351 -8.01 -4.92 -17.69
CA PHE A 351 -7.78 -5.76 -16.51
C PHE A 351 -8.50 -5.19 -15.28
N ILE A 352 -8.47 -3.88 -15.06
CA ILE A 352 -9.27 -3.22 -14.02
C ILE A 352 -10.76 -3.41 -14.27
N GLY A 353 -11.23 -3.26 -15.51
CA GLY A 353 -12.62 -3.48 -15.89
C GLY A 353 -13.09 -4.90 -15.56
N PHE A 354 -12.26 -5.91 -15.84
CA PHE A 354 -12.53 -7.30 -15.49
C PHE A 354 -12.63 -7.50 -13.97
N ASN A 355 -11.64 -6.98 -13.22
CA ASN A 355 -11.65 -7.02 -11.76
C ASN A 355 -12.86 -6.27 -11.16
N TYR A 356 -13.27 -5.16 -11.78
CA TYR A 356 -14.46 -4.39 -11.39
C TYR A 356 -15.74 -5.23 -11.49
N LEU A 357 -15.91 -6.01 -12.56
CA LEU A 357 -17.09 -6.88 -12.71
C LEU A 357 -17.21 -7.87 -11.55
N ILE A 358 -16.10 -8.44 -11.09
CA ILE A 358 -16.06 -9.37 -9.95
C ILE A 358 -16.55 -8.68 -8.67
N VAL A 359 -15.96 -7.53 -8.30
CA VAL A 359 -16.38 -6.80 -7.09
C VAL A 359 -17.78 -6.21 -7.23
N TRP A 360 -18.21 -5.84 -8.43
CA TRP A 360 -19.54 -5.32 -8.68
C TRP A 360 -20.61 -6.38 -8.46
N VAL A 361 -20.39 -7.63 -8.90
CA VAL A 361 -21.28 -8.75 -8.59
C VAL A 361 -21.38 -8.98 -7.09
N LEU A 362 -20.26 -8.98 -6.36
CA LEU A 362 -20.24 -9.10 -4.90
C LEU A 362 -21.00 -7.95 -4.24
N TYR A 363 -20.79 -6.73 -4.71
CA TYR A 363 -21.44 -5.52 -4.19
C TYR A 363 -22.96 -5.57 -4.41
N LYS A 364 -23.44 -5.96 -5.59
CA LYS A 364 -24.87 -6.14 -5.86
C LYS A 364 -25.50 -7.22 -4.99
N LYS A 365 -24.77 -8.31 -4.71
CA LYS A 365 -25.20 -9.37 -3.80
C LYS A 365 -25.02 -9.02 -2.31
N ARG A 366 -24.52 -7.81 -1.99
CA ARG A 366 -24.21 -7.35 -0.62
C ARG A 366 -23.24 -8.27 0.14
N ILE A 367 -22.30 -8.89 -0.58
CA ILE A 367 -21.26 -9.75 -0.02
C ILE A 367 -20.04 -8.88 0.30
N PHE A 368 -19.66 -8.83 1.57
CA PHE A 368 -18.51 -8.06 2.06
C PHE A 368 -17.52 -8.98 2.79
N ILE A 369 -16.45 -9.33 2.10
CA ILE A 369 -15.36 -10.18 2.57
C ILE A 369 -14.40 -9.31 3.37
N LYS A 370 -14.36 -9.54 4.69
CA LYS A 370 -13.44 -8.85 5.61
C LYS A 370 -12.28 -9.79 5.92
N ILE A 371 -11.08 -9.33 5.59
CA ILE A 371 -9.82 -10.02 5.83
C ILE A 371 -9.10 -9.37 7.01
#